data_AF-A0A5N8YHU8-F1
#
_entry.id   AF-A0A5N8YHU8-F1
#
_cell.length_a   1.000
_cell.length_b   1.000
_cell.length_c   1.000
_cell.angle_alpha   90.00
_cell.angle_beta   90.00
_cell.angle_gamma   90.00
#
_symmetry.space_group_name_H-M   'P 1'
#
loop_
_entity.id
_entity.type
_entity.pdbx_description
1 polymer ?
#
loop_
_entity_poly.entity_id
_entity_poly.type
_entity_poly.pdbx_seq_one_letter_code
_entity_poly.pdbx_strand_id
1 'polypeptide(L)'
;METINVRGRSFTFDYSIGKHSPGGPGFRQPQDVAFGPDNTLFVVNRGSEGEPCGRVSKLTIDSDYIGQFGSIGESDGQFVWPTSIIVDQRGLVYVADEW
;
A
#
# COMPACT_ATOMS: atom_id res chain seq x y z
N MET A 1 -16.33 11.08 -15.03
CA MET A 1 -15.15 11.67 -14.40
C MET A 1 -15.56 13.03 -13.87
N GLU A 2 -15.51 13.19 -12.54
CA GLU A 2 -15.82 14.46 -11.87
C GLU A 2 -14.52 15.26 -11.73
N THR A 3 -14.53 16.52 -12.15
CA THR A 3 -13.38 17.42 -12.02
C THR A 3 -13.71 18.50 -10.99
N ILE A 4 -12.90 18.56 -9.94
CA ILE A 4 -13.04 19.54 -8.87
C ILE A 4 -11.97 20.60 -9.05
N ASN A 5 -12.39 21.87 -9.02
CA ASN A 5 -11.49 23.02 -9.08
C ASN A 5 -11.34 23.64 -7.69
N VAL A 6 -10.11 23.72 -7.20
CA VAL A 6 -9.78 24.32 -5.89
C VAL A 6 -8.68 25.35 -6.08
N ARG A 7 -9.00 26.64 -5.84
CA ARG A 7 -8.05 27.77 -5.90
C ARG A 7 -7.13 27.77 -7.15
N GLY A 8 -7.69 27.50 -8.33
CA GLY A 8 -6.96 27.51 -9.60
C GLY A 8 -6.24 26.20 -9.96
N ARG A 9 -6.46 25.12 -9.20
CA ARG A 9 -6.02 23.76 -9.55
C ARG A 9 -7.21 22.86 -9.84
N SER A 10 -7.09 22.02 -10.86
CA SER A 10 -8.11 21.03 -11.24
C SER A 10 -7.66 19.64 -10.85
N PHE A 11 -8.55 18.86 -10.23
CA PHE A 11 -8.34 17.47 -9.89
C PHE A 11 -9.45 16.65 -10.55
N THR A 12 -9.08 15.64 -11.33
CA THR A 12 -10.05 14.71 -11.94
C THR A 12 -9.92 13.38 -11.22
N PHE A 13 -11.01 12.95 -10.57
CA PHE A 13 -11.08 11.59 -10.05
C PHE A 13 -11.30 10.61 -11.20
N ASP A 14 -10.51 9.54 -11.23
CA ASP A 14 -10.61 8.47 -12.21
C ASP A 14 -11.36 7.26 -11.60
N TYR A 15 -10.68 6.49 -10.75
CA TYR A 15 -11.26 5.36 -10.01
C TYR A 15 -10.51 5.05 -8.71
N SER A 16 -11.09 4.18 -7.89
CA SER A 16 -10.49 3.68 -6.65
C SER A 16 -9.76 2.37 -6.89
N ILE A 17 -8.55 2.26 -6.34
CA ILE A 17 -7.75 1.04 -6.37
C ILE A 17 -8.01 0.21 -5.11
N GLY A 18 -8.25 -1.09 -5.29
CA GLY A 18 -8.42 -2.05 -4.21
C GLY A 18 -9.82 -2.05 -3.55
N LYS A 19 -10.01 -3.02 -2.64
CA LYS A 19 -11.21 -3.19 -1.80
C LYS A 19 -10.82 -3.72 -0.44
N HIS A 20 -11.67 -3.59 0.59
CA HIS A 20 -11.37 -4.18 1.90
C HIS A 20 -11.22 -5.71 1.80
N SER A 21 -10.05 -6.24 2.15
CA SER A 21 -9.76 -7.68 2.16
C SER A 21 -8.59 -7.99 3.10
N PRO A 22 -8.61 -9.11 3.84
CA PRO A 22 -7.47 -9.55 4.65
C PRO A 22 -6.23 -9.92 3.82
N GLY A 23 -6.41 -10.29 2.55
CA GLY A 23 -5.31 -10.74 1.68
C GLY A 23 -5.62 -10.59 0.19
N GLY A 24 -4.61 -10.88 -0.63
CA GLY A 24 -4.74 -10.83 -2.09
C GLY A 24 -4.97 -9.41 -2.61
N PRO A 25 -5.84 -9.21 -3.62
CA PRO A 25 -5.99 -7.94 -4.35
C PRO A 25 -6.60 -6.79 -3.54
N GLY A 26 -7.08 -7.05 -2.33
CA GLY A 26 -7.62 -5.99 -1.47
C GLY A 26 -6.63 -5.50 -0.43
N PHE A 27 -7.06 -4.48 0.31
CA PHE A 27 -6.27 -3.83 1.36
C PHE A 27 -6.91 -4.00 2.74
N ARG A 28 -6.06 -4.04 3.76
CA ARG A 28 -6.43 -3.98 5.17
C ARG A 28 -5.78 -2.76 5.78
N GLN A 29 -6.63 -1.82 6.21
CA GLN A 29 -6.28 -0.49 6.73
C GLN A 29 -4.99 0.07 6.10
N PRO A 30 -5.00 0.37 4.78
CA PRO A 30 -3.81 0.82 4.09
C PRO A 30 -3.28 2.09 4.76
N GLN A 31 -1.99 2.10 5.11
CA GLN A 31 -1.35 3.22 5.81
C GLN A 31 -0.65 4.17 4.85
N ASP A 32 0.12 3.61 3.92
CA ASP A 32 0.95 4.37 3.00
C ASP A 32 1.12 3.63 1.67
N VAL A 33 1.53 4.37 0.63
CA VAL A 33 1.73 3.86 -0.73
C VAL A 33 2.99 4.47 -1.34
N ALA A 34 3.76 3.64 -2.04
CA ALA A 34 4.90 4.09 -2.84
C ALA A 34 4.80 3.59 -4.28
N PHE A 35 5.22 4.43 -5.23
CA PHE A 35 5.44 4.02 -6.62
C PHE A 35 6.73 3.22 -6.73
N GLY A 36 6.66 2.10 -7.44
CA GLY A 36 7.81 1.37 -7.93
C GLY A 36 8.07 1.63 -9.42
N PRO A 37 9.04 0.91 -10.00
CA PRO A 37 9.23 0.90 -11.44
C PRO A 37 8.00 0.31 -12.16
N ASP A 38 7.87 0.59 -13.46
CA ASP A 38 6.89 -0.04 -14.36
C ASP A 38 5.42 0.06 -13.89
N ASN A 39 5.00 1.25 -13.45
CA ASN A 39 3.63 1.53 -12.95
C ASN A 39 3.20 0.64 -11.78
N THR A 40 4.16 0.12 -11.00
CA THR A 40 3.83 -0.64 -9.79
C THR A 40 3.57 0.26 -8.60
N LEU A 41 2.68 -0.19 -7.72
CA LEU A 41 2.36 0.39 -6.44
C LEU A 41 2.70 -0.62 -5.36
N PHE A 42 3.26 -0.15 -4.26
CA PHE A 42 3.44 -0.89 -3.02
C PHE A 42 2.60 -0.24 -1.93
N VAL A 43 1.66 -0.98 -1.35
CA VAL A 43 0.71 -0.47 -0.36
C VAL A 43 0.97 -1.17 0.98
N VAL A 44 1.26 -0.41 2.01
CA VAL A 44 1.41 -0.90 3.38
C VAL A 44 0.03 -1.21 3.95
N ASN A 45 -0.18 -2.44 4.40
CA ASN A 45 -1.39 -2.87 5.06
C ASN A 45 -1.07 -3.13 6.53
N ARG A 46 -1.83 -2.45 7.38
CA ARG A 46 -1.78 -2.61 8.83
C ARG A 46 -3.13 -3.14 9.32
N GLY A 47 -3.11 -4.02 10.30
CA GLY A 47 -4.31 -4.45 11.01
C GLY A 47 -4.51 -3.70 12.32
N SER A 48 -5.63 -3.96 12.97
CA SER A 48 -5.90 -3.51 14.33
C SER A 48 -5.53 -4.62 15.31
N GLU A 49 -5.53 -4.33 16.61
CA GLU A 49 -5.27 -5.34 17.65
C GLU A 49 -6.22 -6.55 17.54
N GLY A 50 -7.49 -6.32 17.20
CA GLY A 50 -8.48 -7.39 17.05
C GLY A 50 -8.36 -8.18 15.74
N GLU A 51 -7.62 -7.66 14.76
CA GLU A 51 -7.60 -8.16 13.39
C GLU A 51 -6.23 -7.90 12.73
N PRO A 52 -5.14 -8.48 13.29
CA PRO A 52 -3.78 -8.08 12.99
C PRO A 52 -3.36 -8.41 11.55
N CYS A 53 -2.61 -7.50 10.95
CA CYS A 53 -2.07 -7.63 9.61
C CYS A 53 -0.83 -6.74 9.47
N GLY A 54 0.23 -7.32 8.90
CA GLY A 54 1.48 -6.64 8.62
C GLY A 54 1.97 -7.18 7.29
N ARG A 55 1.65 -6.47 6.21
CA ARG A 55 2.08 -6.86 4.86
C ARG A 55 2.18 -5.66 3.94
N VAL A 56 2.91 -5.85 2.85
CA VAL A 56 2.93 -4.93 1.70
C VAL A 56 2.28 -5.63 0.52
N SER A 57 1.25 -5.01 -0.06
CA SER A 57 0.66 -5.44 -1.33
C SER A 57 1.39 -4.79 -2.49
N LYS A 58 1.69 -5.55 -3.55
CA LYS A 58 2.22 -5.07 -4.83
C LYS A 58 1.18 -5.25 -5.92
N LEU A 59 0.92 -4.19 -6.67
CA LEU A 59 -0.06 -4.17 -7.77
C LEU A 59 0.32 -3.13 -8.82
N THR A 60 -0.34 -3.12 -9.97
CA THR A 60 -0.23 -2.03 -10.94
C THR A 60 -1.15 -0.87 -10.58
N ILE A 61 -0.91 0.31 -11.16
CA ILE A 61 -1.86 1.43 -11.05
C ILE A 61 -3.24 1.05 -11.61
N ASP A 62 -3.29 0.16 -12.62
CA ASP A 62 -4.51 -0.38 -13.23
C ASP A 62 -5.27 -1.39 -12.35
N SER A 63 -4.89 -1.52 -11.07
CA SER A 63 -5.46 -2.44 -10.08
C SER A 63 -5.17 -3.92 -10.31
N ASP A 64 -4.20 -4.27 -11.16
CA ASP A 64 -3.79 -5.66 -11.33
C ASP A 64 -2.90 -6.09 -10.17
N TYR A 65 -3.39 -7.03 -9.36
CA TYR A 65 -2.63 -7.56 -8.23
C TYR A 65 -1.46 -8.42 -8.71
N ILE A 66 -0.25 -8.06 -8.28
CA ILE A 66 0.99 -8.76 -8.63
C ILE A 66 1.37 -9.74 -7.51
N GLY A 67 1.22 -9.34 -6.25
CA GLY A 67 1.62 -10.17 -5.12
C GLY A 67 1.67 -9.40 -3.81
N GLN A 68 2.21 -10.03 -2.78
CA GLN A 68 2.42 -9.41 -1.47
C GLN A 68 3.63 -10.03 -0.77
N PHE A 69 4.17 -9.33 0.20
CA PHE A 69 5.17 -9.84 1.13
C PHE A 69 4.93 -9.29 2.54
N GLY A 70 5.56 -9.90 3.54
CA GLY A 70 5.30 -9.58 4.94
C GLY A 70 4.27 -10.50 5.60
N SER A 71 4.44 -10.71 6.90
CA SER A 71 3.46 -11.31 7.80
C SER A 71 3.60 -10.68 9.18
N ILE A 72 2.64 -10.95 10.07
CA ILE A 72 2.72 -10.46 11.44
C ILE A 72 3.89 -11.10 12.20
N GLY A 73 4.70 -10.29 12.88
CA GLY A 73 5.74 -10.73 13.80
C GLY A 73 6.95 -9.81 13.85
N GLU A 74 7.96 -10.22 14.62
CA GLU A 74 9.16 -9.41 14.93
C GLU A 74 10.44 -9.94 14.26
N SER A 75 10.34 -10.96 13.42
CA SER A 75 11.49 -11.52 12.69
C SER A 75 11.71 -10.84 11.33
N ASP A 76 12.84 -11.13 10.69
CA ASP A 76 13.15 -10.61 9.36
C ASP A 76 12.02 -10.88 8.36
N GLY A 77 11.59 -9.81 7.67
CA GLY A 77 10.50 -9.85 6.72
C GLY A 77 9.11 -9.92 7.36
N GLN A 78 8.99 -9.78 8.68
CA GLN A 78 7.73 -9.63 9.40
C GLN A 78 7.53 -8.18 9.83
N PHE A 79 6.29 -7.84 10.14
CA PHE A 79 5.86 -6.51 10.59
C PHE A 79 4.88 -6.65 11.75
N VAL A 80 4.90 -5.75 12.71
CA VAL A 80 3.86 -5.68 13.75
C VAL A 80 2.94 -4.50 13.44
N TRP A 81 3.47 -3.28 13.34
CA TRP A 81 2.73 -2.07 13.01
C TRP A 81 3.46 -1.26 11.91
N PRO A 82 3.40 -1.72 10.64
CA PRO A 82 4.04 -0.99 9.56
C PRO A 82 3.29 0.31 9.25
N THR A 83 4.00 1.42 9.08
CA THR A 83 3.42 2.78 8.98
C THR A 83 3.71 3.48 7.67
N SER A 84 4.93 3.35 7.13
CA SER A 84 5.35 4.09 5.95
C SER A 84 6.25 3.26 5.05
N ILE A 85 6.32 3.64 3.77
CA ILE A 85 7.07 2.91 2.74
C ILE A 85 7.73 3.86 1.75
N ILE A 86 8.97 3.53 1.37
CA ILE A 86 9.65 4.17 0.24
C ILE A 86 10.25 3.12 -0.68
N VAL A 87 10.40 3.49 -1.95
CA VAL A 87 11.11 2.69 -2.95
C VAL A 87 12.28 3.53 -3.49
N ASP A 88 13.49 3.00 -3.45
CA ASP A 88 14.66 3.69 -4.02
C ASP A 88 14.75 3.51 -5.55
N GLN A 89 15.69 4.21 -6.17
CA GLN A 89 15.90 4.16 -7.63
C GLN A 89 16.34 2.78 -8.15
N ARG A 90 16.81 1.88 -7.28
CA ARG A 90 17.16 0.50 -7.62
C ARG A 90 15.97 -0.45 -7.46
N GLY A 91 14.81 0.04 -7.01
CA GLY A 91 13.64 -0.76 -6.72
C GLY A 91 13.68 -1.45 -5.36
N LEU A 92 14.59 -1.07 -4.46
CA LEU A 92 14.59 -1.59 -3.09
C LEU A 92 13.47 -0.91 -2.29
N VAL A 93 12.74 -1.73 -1.54
CA VAL A 93 11.59 -1.30 -0.73
C VAL A 93 12.01 -1.25 0.73
N TYR A 94 11.74 -0.12 1.39
CA TYR A 94 12.02 0.10 2.79
C TYR A 94 10.71 0.43 3.49
N VAL A 95 10.43 -0.25 4.60
CA VAL A 95 9.20 -0.11 5.36
C VAL A 95 9.57 0.24 6.80
N ALA A 96 8.94 1.27 7.35
CA ALA A 96 9.07 1.59 8.77
C ALA A 96 7.99 0.84 9.56
N ASP A 97 8.40 0.20 10.65
CA ASP A 97 7.54 -0.44 11.64
C ASP A 97 7.63 0.33 12.96
N GLU A 98 6.49 0.61 13.59
CA GLU A 98 6.43 1.43 14.82
C GLU A 98 6.35 0.61 16.13
N TRP A 99 6.38 -0.71 16.05
CA TRP A 99 6.47 -1.59 17.23
C TRP A 99 7.89 -1.69 17.80
#